data_AF-A0A7S2LA49-F1
#
_entry.id   AF-A0A7S2LA49-F1
#
_cell.length_a   1.000
_cell.length_b   1.000
_cell.length_c   1.000
_cell.angle_alpha   90.00
_cell.angle_beta   90.00
_cell.angle_gamma   90.00
#
_symmetry.space_group_name_H-M   'P 1'
#
loop_
_entity.id
_entity.type
_entity.pdbx_description
1 polymer ?
#
loop_
_entity_poly.entity_id
_entity_poly.type
_entity_poly.pdbx_seq_one_letter_code
_entity_poly.pdbx_strand_id
1 'polypeptide(L)'
;NNNNNAGGSISTDMEVEAFVTALEETCSEENLKSINGIYKCHNKCQSHLCCFVSDDDQFKQDCSNQRPAACNVYEPCKRLVNPIHGNEPVKTLDSADIEKIVFDACYFGADPLKITGEMVKNCHGVCAQRLCCFSDYLLQSSCRATVGDDECELYSLCEQLVTDDGVEVNNAVELKENEFDVGHICTSKVNEDTDLYDACKGLCIENRACCFDKPSYSCYEMEKEWCDEYKACEKTNLKFSGGLAGGGSISNSNGGTSGESNTSSTTPAEIEKAVFDACYFDNDESR
;
A
#
# COMPACT_ATOMS: atom_id res chain seq x y z
N ASN A 1 -21.89 41.27 -51.45
CA ASN A 1 -23.15 40.80 -50.84
C ASN A 1 -23.61 39.55 -51.59
N ASN A 2 -23.79 38.36 -51.03
CA ASN A 2 -23.55 37.78 -49.72
C ASN A 2 -23.41 36.28 -50.00
N ASN A 3 -22.28 35.67 -49.65
CA ASN A 3 -22.17 34.22 -49.59
C ASN A 3 -22.53 33.80 -48.18
N ASN A 4 -23.76 33.28 -48.00
CA ASN A 4 -24.18 32.64 -46.77
C ASN A 4 -23.68 31.19 -46.79
N ASN A 5 -22.54 30.94 -46.17
CA ASN A 5 -22.09 29.61 -45.80
C ASN A 5 -22.69 29.27 -44.43
N ALA A 6 -23.85 28.62 -44.43
CA ALA A 6 -24.52 28.10 -43.24
C ALA A 6 -24.69 26.58 -43.43
N GLY A 7 -23.68 25.82 -43.01
CA GLY A 7 -23.67 24.37 -43.23
C GLY A 7 -22.43 23.70 -42.66
N GLY A 8 -22.19 23.84 -41.35
CA GLY A 8 -21.05 23.20 -40.70
C GLY A 8 -21.15 22.92 -39.20
N SER A 9 -22.14 23.48 -38.48
CA SER A 9 -22.13 23.45 -37.00
C SER A 9 -22.86 22.27 -36.36
N ILE A 10 -23.81 21.63 -37.04
CA ILE A 10 -24.72 20.65 -36.39
C ILE A 10 -24.06 19.27 -36.19
N SER A 11 -23.06 18.91 -37.01
CA SER A 11 -22.40 17.60 -36.93
C SER A 11 -21.38 17.53 -35.78
N THR A 12 -20.68 18.63 -35.52
CA THR A 12 -19.61 18.67 -34.52
C THR A 12 -20.14 18.73 -33.09
N ASP A 13 -21.27 19.42 -32.88
CA ASP A 13 -21.84 19.57 -31.53
C ASP A 13 -22.39 18.22 -31.02
N MET A 14 -22.97 17.41 -31.91
CA MET A 14 -23.46 16.07 -31.60
C MET A 14 -22.33 15.08 -31.28
N GLU A 15 -21.19 15.20 -31.97
CA GLU A 15 -19.99 14.38 -31.70
C GLU A 15 -19.35 14.74 -30.35
N VAL A 16 -19.34 16.03 -29.99
CA VAL A 16 -18.83 16.51 -28.69
C VAL A 16 -19.73 16.05 -27.55
N GLU A 17 -21.05 16.15 -27.69
CA GLU A 17 -21.98 15.64 -26.66
C GLU A 17 -21.82 14.13 -26.46
N ALA A 18 -21.74 13.35 -27.53
CA ALA A 18 -21.51 11.91 -27.45
C ALA A 18 -20.19 11.56 -26.75
N PHE A 19 -19.12 12.34 -27.01
CA PHE A 19 -17.85 12.18 -26.30
C PHE A 19 -17.98 12.47 -24.81
N VAL A 20 -18.63 13.58 -24.43
CA VAL A 20 -18.84 13.95 -23.02
C VAL A 20 -19.66 12.89 -22.29
N THR A 21 -20.73 12.37 -22.90
CA THR A 21 -21.52 11.26 -22.32
C THR A 21 -20.67 10.02 -22.11
N ALA A 22 -19.87 9.61 -23.10
CA ALA A 22 -19.00 8.44 -22.96
C ALA A 22 -17.93 8.63 -21.88
N LEU A 23 -17.43 9.86 -21.71
CA LEU A 23 -16.46 10.20 -20.67
C LEU A 23 -17.12 10.18 -19.29
N GLU A 24 -18.33 10.73 -19.17
CA GLU A 24 -19.12 10.72 -17.93
C GLU A 24 -19.47 9.30 -17.49
N GLU A 25 -19.88 8.44 -18.42
CA GLU A 25 -20.10 7.02 -18.13
C GLU A 25 -18.80 6.35 -17.67
N THR A 26 -17.70 6.54 -18.41
CA THR A 26 -16.42 5.88 -18.10
C THR A 26 -15.84 6.34 -16.76
N CYS A 27 -15.93 7.63 -16.45
CA CYS A 27 -15.44 8.25 -15.23
C CYS A 27 -16.54 8.45 -14.18
N SER A 28 -17.61 7.68 -14.25
CA SER A 28 -18.68 7.70 -13.24
C SER A 28 -18.16 7.19 -11.89
N GLU A 29 -18.80 7.64 -10.80
CA GLU A 29 -18.45 7.19 -9.44
C GLU A 29 -18.47 5.67 -9.32
N GLU A 30 -19.40 4.99 -9.98
CA GLU A 30 -19.51 3.54 -9.95
C GLU A 30 -18.33 2.85 -10.66
N ASN A 31 -17.93 3.35 -11.84
CA ASN A 31 -16.78 2.78 -12.55
C ASN A 31 -15.48 3.04 -11.79
N LEU A 32 -15.35 4.20 -11.13
CA LEU A 32 -14.19 4.54 -10.33
C LEU A 32 -14.06 3.74 -9.02
N LYS A 33 -15.01 2.84 -8.71
CA LYS A 33 -14.88 1.88 -7.60
C LYS A 33 -13.99 0.68 -7.93
N SER A 34 -13.55 0.53 -9.17
CA SER A 34 -12.73 -0.61 -9.63
C SER A 34 -11.46 -0.16 -10.35
N ILE A 35 -10.41 -0.96 -10.28
CA ILE A 35 -9.13 -0.72 -11.00
C ILE A 35 -9.37 -0.57 -12.50
N ASN A 36 -10.19 -1.45 -13.07
CA ASN A 36 -10.47 -1.43 -14.50
C ASN A 36 -11.22 -0.15 -14.93
N GLY A 37 -12.18 0.33 -14.14
CA GLY A 37 -12.90 1.56 -14.45
C GLY A 37 -12.00 2.80 -14.29
N ILE A 38 -11.16 2.83 -13.25
CA ILE A 38 -10.14 3.88 -13.06
C ILE A 38 -9.17 3.91 -14.23
N TYR A 39 -8.67 2.75 -14.66
CA TYR A 39 -7.80 2.62 -15.82
C TYR A 39 -8.46 3.15 -17.09
N LYS A 40 -9.70 2.75 -17.37
CA LYS A 40 -10.44 3.25 -18.54
C LYS A 40 -10.63 4.76 -18.49
N CYS A 41 -10.94 5.30 -17.31
CA CYS A 41 -11.07 6.74 -17.11
C CYS A 41 -9.72 7.45 -17.33
N HIS A 42 -8.66 7.01 -16.65
CA HIS A 42 -7.31 7.56 -16.78
C HIS A 42 -6.85 7.60 -18.23
N ASN A 43 -6.99 6.49 -18.98
CA ASN A 43 -6.59 6.45 -20.39
C ASN A 43 -7.30 7.48 -21.27
N LYS A 44 -8.58 7.72 -21.02
CA LYS A 44 -9.33 8.76 -21.73
C LYS A 44 -8.89 10.15 -21.29
N CYS A 45 -8.59 10.32 -20.01
CA CYS A 45 -8.32 11.60 -19.39
C CYS A 45 -6.87 12.08 -19.48
N GLN A 46 -5.89 11.18 -19.63
CA GLN A 46 -4.46 11.45 -19.41
C GLN A 46 -3.91 12.68 -20.16
N SER A 47 -4.43 12.97 -21.35
CA SER A 47 -4.01 14.12 -22.17
C SER A 47 -4.50 15.47 -21.65
N HIS A 48 -5.47 15.49 -20.73
CA HIS A 48 -6.14 16.67 -20.21
C HIS A 48 -6.21 16.69 -18.67
N LEU A 49 -5.46 15.82 -17.97
CA LEU A 49 -5.35 15.87 -16.51
C LEU A 49 -4.66 17.16 -16.02
N CYS A 50 -3.91 17.85 -16.90
CA CYS A 50 -3.39 19.19 -16.65
C CYS A 50 -4.47 20.25 -16.36
N CYS A 51 -5.74 19.98 -16.69
CA CYS A 51 -6.87 20.87 -16.43
C CYS A 51 -7.30 20.89 -14.95
N PHE A 52 -6.87 19.90 -14.16
CA PHE A 52 -7.40 19.64 -12.82
C PHE A 52 -6.29 19.54 -11.75
N VAL A 53 -5.13 20.13 -12.05
CA VAL A 53 -4.00 20.24 -11.14
C VAL A 53 -4.37 21.18 -9.98
N SER A 54 -3.95 20.84 -8.76
CA SER A 54 -4.11 21.75 -7.60
C SER A 54 -3.11 22.91 -7.69
N ASP A 55 -3.51 24.08 -7.20
CA ASP A 55 -2.66 25.28 -7.19
C ASP A 55 -1.34 25.11 -6.41
N ASP A 56 -1.24 24.12 -5.53
CA ASP A 56 -0.03 23.82 -4.75
C ASP A 56 1.04 23.03 -5.53
N ASP A 57 0.69 22.41 -6.66
CA ASP A 57 1.62 21.64 -7.49
C ASP A 57 2.39 22.56 -8.45
N GLN A 58 3.37 23.30 -7.91
CA GLN A 58 4.26 24.19 -8.70
C GLN A 58 4.98 23.50 -9.87
N PHE A 59 5.03 22.16 -9.86
CA PHE A 59 5.68 21.35 -10.89
C PHE A 59 4.75 20.84 -12.00
N LYS A 60 3.42 20.99 -11.85
CA LYS A 60 2.46 20.56 -12.87
C LYS A 60 1.89 21.78 -13.59
N GLN A 61 2.02 21.80 -14.91
CA GLN A 61 1.59 22.92 -15.72
C GLN A 61 0.06 22.93 -15.86
N ASP A 62 -0.60 23.84 -15.16
CA ASP A 62 -2.04 24.09 -15.35
C ASP A 62 -2.32 24.57 -16.78
N CYS A 63 -3.18 23.83 -17.48
CA CYS A 63 -3.59 24.12 -18.85
C CYS A 63 -5.02 24.69 -18.95
N SER A 64 -5.73 24.85 -17.83
CA SER A 64 -7.11 25.33 -17.75
C SER A 64 -7.31 26.70 -18.43
N ASN A 65 -6.39 27.61 -18.18
CA ASN A 65 -6.40 28.96 -18.77
C ASN A 65 -6.01 28.97 -20.25
N GLN A 66 -5.21 27.99 -20.69
CA GLN A 66 -4.73 27.89 -22.07
C GLN A 66 -5.78 27.26 -22.99
N ARG A 67 -6.60 26.33 -22.46
CA ARG A 67 -7.55 25.53 -23.23
C ARG A 67 -8.90 25.34 -22.49
N PRO A 68 -9.61 26.42 -22.13
CA PRO A 68 -10.80 26.33 -21.28
C PRO A 68 -11.92 25.48 -21.91
N ALA A 69 -12.12 25.58 -23.22
CA ALA A 69 -13.14 24.79 -23.92
C ALA A 69 -12.84 23.28 -23.89
N ALA A 70 -11.56 22.90 -24.04
CA ALA A 70 -11.16 21.49 -23.92
C ALA A 70 -11.29 21.01 -22.47
N CYS A 71 -10.86 21.81 -21.49
CA CYS A 71 -10.98 21.43 -20.09
C CYS A 71 -12.44 21.23 -19.63
N ASN A 72 -13.38 22.03 -20.14
CA ASN A 72 -14.81 21.85 -19.86
C ASN A 72 -15.35 20.50 -20.37
N VAL A 73 -14.89 20.05 -21.53
CA VAL A 73 -15.29 18.75 -22.11
C VAL A 73 -14.75 17.57 -21.27
N TYR A 74 -13.62 17.77 -20.60
CA TYR A 74 -12.97 16.77 -19.75
C TYR A 74 -13.34 16.88 -18.27
N GLU A 75 -14.32 17.71 -17.89
CA GLU A 75 -14.75 17.89 -16.50
C GLU A 75 -14.99 16.58 -15.73
N PRO A 76 -15.57 15.50 -16.32
CA PRO A 76 -15.71 14.21 -15.65
C PRO A 76 -14.40 13.61 -15.12
N CYS A 77 -13.27 13.91 -15.77
CA CYS A 77 -11.94 13.45 -15.36
C CYS A 77 -11.48 14.04 -14.03
N LYS A 78 -12.10 15.12 -13.56
CA LYS A 78 -11.81 15.71 -12.25
C LYS A 78 -11.97 14.72 -11.11
N ARG A 79 -12.91 13.77 -11.22
CA ARG A 79 -13.14 12.72 -10.21
C ARG A 79 -11.92 11.81 -10.01
N LEU A 80 -11.08 11.66 -11.04
CA LEU A 80 -9.86 10.86 -10.95
C LEU A 80 -8.81 11.50 -10.03
N VAL A 81 -8.72 12.83 -10.05
CA VAL A 81 -7.69 13.59 -9.32
C VAL A 81 -8.19 14.16 -8.00
N ASN A 82 -9.51 14.33 -7.84
CA ASN A 82 -10.14 14.84 -6.64
C ASN A 82 -11.07 13.78 -6.06
N PRO A 83 -10.52 12.77 -5.36
CA PRO A 83 -11.35 11.77 -4.75
C PRO A 83 -12.24 12.37 -3.68
N ILE A 84 -13.37 11.71 -3.46
CA ILE A 84 -14.35 12.07 -2.43
C ILE A 84 -14.41 10.90 -1.47
N HIS A 85 -14.21 11.17 -0.18
CA HIS A 85 -14.47 10.22 0.91
C HIS A 85 -15.78 10.61 1.59
N GLY A 86 -16.81 9.78 1.43
CA GLY A 86 -18.16 10.11 1.90
C GLY A 86 -18.72 11.35 1.21
N ASN A 87 -18.79 12.47 1.93
CA ASN A 87 -19.26 13.76 1.42
C ASN A 87 -18.15 14.81 1.26
N GLU A 88 -16.91 14.51 1.65
CA GLU A 88 -15.82 15.48 1.67
C GLU A 88 -14.74 15.15 0.63
N PRO A 89 -14.25 16.15 -0.12
CA PRO A 89 -13.10 15.97 -0.99
C PRO A 89 -11.86 15.63 -0.17
N VAL A 90 -11.11 14.60 -0.55
CA VAL A 90 -9.89 14.19 0.16
C VAL A 90 -8.84 15.30 0.23
N LYS A 91 -8.82 16.21 -0.77
CA LYS A 91 -7.90 17.36 -0.81
C LYS A 91 -8.08 18.36 0.34
N THR A 92 -9.17 18.28 1.12
CA THR A 92 -9.35 19.14 2.30
C THR A 92 -8.86 18.51 3.60
N LEU A 93 -8.47 17.23 3.57
CA LEU A 93 -7.92 16.50 4.70
C LEU A 93 -6.40 16.65 4.73
N ASP A 94 -5.82 16.64 5.93
CA ASP A 94 -4.38 16.54 6.06
C ASP A 94 -3.89 15.10 5.80
N SER A 95 -2.58 14.95 5.56
CA SER A 95 -2.00 13.63 5.27
C SER A 95 -2.20 12.62 6.40
N ALA A 96 -2.23 13.06 7.66
CA ALA A 96 -2.39 12.18 8.81
C ALA A 96 -3.84 11.65 8.91
N ASP A 97 -4.82 12.49 8.60
CA ASP A 97 -6.22 12.09 8.53
C ASP A 97 -6.46 11.06 7.41
N ILE A 98 -5.84 11.25 6.24
CA ILE A 98 -5.93 10.29 5.13
C ILE A 98 -5.32 8.94 5.53
N GLU A 99 -4.09 8.95 6.06
CA GLU A 99 -3.43 7.73 6.53
C GLU A 99 -4.27 7.00 7.58
N LYS A 100 -4.88 7.73 8.50
CA LYS A 100 -5.76 7.17 9.52
C LYS A 100 -7.03 6.54 8.92
N ILE A 101 -7.68 7.22 7.98
CA ILE A 101 -8.88 6.68 7.29
C ILE A 101 -8.55 5.40 6.54
N VAL A 102 -7.42 5.38 5.85
CA VAL A 102 -6.92 4.19 5.15
C VAL A 102 -6.61 3.07 6.14
N PHE A 103 -5.91 3.37 7.23
CA PHE A 103 -5.59 2.40 8.28
C PHE A 103 -6.85 1.79 8.91
N ASP A 104 -7.80 2.60 9.35
CA ASP A 104 -9.04 2.14 9.99
C ASP A 104 -9.88 1.25 9.06
N ALA A 105 -9.82 1.48 7.74
CA ALA A 105 -10.56 0.72 6.75
C ALA A 105 -9.85 -0.56 6.29
N CYS A 106 -8.52 -0.53 6.22
CA CYS A 106 -7.72 -1.55 5.53
C CYS A 106 -6.82 -2.37 6.44
N TYR A 107 -6.56 -1.97 7.68
CA TYR A 107 -5.80 -2.80 8.59
C TYR A 107 -6.65 -3.98 9.08
N PHE A 108 -6.35 -5.18 8.59
CA PHE A 108 -7.10 -6.39 8.96
C PHE A 108 -6.50 -7.17 10.14
N GLY A 109 -5.36 -6.70 10.69
CA GLY A 109 -4.61 -7.41 11.71
C GLY A 109 -3.83 -8.62 11.18
N ALA A 110 -3.15 -9.33 12.07
CA ALA A 110 -2.25 -10.44 11.70
C ALA A 110 -2.95 -11.81 11.51
N ASP A 111 -4.27 -11.88 11.68
CA ASP A 111 -5.02 -13.14 11.62
C ASP A 111 -5.92 -13.17 10.37
N PRO A 112 -5.47 -13.79 9.27
CA PRO A 112 -6.23 -13.85 8.02
C PRO A 112 -7.60 -14.51 8.16
N LEU A 113 -7.81 -15.35 9.17
CA LEU A 113 -9.09 -16.03 9.37
C LEU A 113 -10.20 -15.05 9.78
N LYS A 114 -9.84 -13.91 10.39
CA LYS A 114 -10.77 -12.88 10.84
C LYS A 114 -11.16 -11.88 9.75
N ILE A 115 -10.53 -11.91 8.58
CA ILE A 115 -10.89 -11.06 7.46
C ILE A 115 -12.31 -11.42 7.00
N THR A 116 -13.19 -10.42 7.02
CA THR A 116 -14.58 -10.53 6.57
C THR A 116 -14.80 -9.74 5.29
N GLY A 117 -15.80 -10.13 4.48
CA GLY A 117 -16.13 -9.39 3.25
C GLY A 117 -16.55 -7.94 3.49
N GLU A 118 -17.07 -7.62 4.68
CA GLU A 118 -17.39 -6.24 5.06
C GLU A 118 -16.13 -5.39 5.24
N MET A 119 -15.09 -5.93 5.86
CA MET A 119 -13.79 -5.25 5.99
C MET A 119 -13.17 -4.98 4.62
N VAL A 120 -13.19 -5.98 3.72
CA VAL A 120 -12.72 -5.83 2.34
C VAL A 120 -13.48 -4.75 1.59
N LYS A 121 -14.82 -4.73 1.74
CA LYS A 121 -15.68 -3.72 1.12
C LYS A 121 -15.41 -2.31 1.66
N ASN A 122 -15.16 -2.17 2.96
CA ASN A 122 -14.82 -0.89 3.57
C ASN A 122 -13.47 -0.38 3.08
N CYS A 123 -12.47 -1.26 3.01
CA CYS A 123 -11.17 -0.95 2.44
C CYS A 123 -11.30 -0.50 0.98
N HIS A 124 -12.06 -1.23 0.16
CA HIS A 124 -12.38 -0.80 -1.22
C HIS A 124 -13.02 0.57 -1.31
N GLY A 125 -13.94 0.89 -0.39
CA GLY A 125 -14.60 2.19 -0.33
C GLY A 125 -13.61 3.35 -0.20
N VAL A 126 -12.52 3.14 0.56
CA VAL A 126 -11.46 4.14 0.75
C VAL A 126 -10.40 4.06 -0.35
N CYS A 127 -10.07 2.86 -0.80
CA CYS A 127 -8.92 2.65 -1.66
C CYS A 127 -9.20 2.81 -3.13
N ALA A 128 -10.45 2.60 -3.57
CA ALA A 128 -10.78 2.39 -4.97
C ALA A 128 -10.05 3.35 -5.89
N GLN A 129 -10.27 4.66 -5.72
CA GLN A 129 -9.74 5.72 -6.60
C GLN A 129 -8.21 5.90 -6.56
N ARG A 130 -7.52 5.20 -5.67
CA ARG A 130 -6.06 5.19 -5.54
C ARG A 130 -5.44 3.80 -5.75
N LEU A 131 -6.22 2.79 -6.08
CA LEU A 131 -5.68 1.47 -6.48
C LEU A 131 -4.76 1.54 -7.70
N CYS A 132 -4.93 2.56 -8.55
CA CYS A 132 -4.03 2.84 -9.67
C CYS A 132 -2.60 3.25 -9.26
N CYS A 133 -2.33 3.48 -7.97
CA CYS A 133 -0.98 3.70 -7.44
C CYS A 133 -0.16 2.41 -7.38
N PHE A 134 -0.81 1.23 -7.42
CA PHE A 134 -0.19 -0.07 -7.12
C PHE A 134 -0.20 -1.05 -8.30
N SER A 135 -0.64 -0.62 -9.49
CA SER A 135 -0.75 -1.47 -10.69
C SER A 135 0.38 -1.21 -11.69
N ASP A 136 1.64 -1.41 -11.29
CA ASP A 136 2.79 -0.93 -12.08
C ASP A 136 3.28 -1.87 -13.20
N TYR A 137 2.86 -3.13 -13.31
CA TYR A 137 3.51 -4.07 -14.26
C TYR A 137 2.72 -4.44 -15.54
N LEU A 138 1.38 -4.35 -15.57
CA LEU A 138 0.60 -4.76 -16.74
C LEU A 138 -0.14 -3.64 -17.48
N LEU A 139 -0.23 -2.43 -16.90
CA LEU A 139 -1.21 -1.44 -17.37
C LEU A 139 -0.63 -0.13 -17.95
N GLN A 140 0.69 0.05 -18.07
CA GLN A 140 1.33 1.22 -18.74
C GLN A 140 0.96 2.64 -18.21
N SER A 141 0.01 2.79 -17.28
CA SER A 141 -0.44 4.08 -16.75
C SER A 141 -0.84 3.93 -15.27
N SER A 142 0.14 3.92 -14.36
CA SER A 142 -0.15 4.17 -12.95
C SER A 142 -0.55 5.63 -12.77
N CYS A 143 -1.43 5.91 -11.82
CA CYS A 143 -1.83 7.29 -11.55
C CYS A 143 -0.75 8.07 -10.78
N ARG A 144 0.36 7.45 -10.35
CA ARG A 144 1.52 8.09 -9.70
C ARG A 144 1.99 9.34 -10.44
N ALA A 145 2.09 9.29 -11.77
CA ALA A 145 2.48 10.46 -12.56
C ALA A 145 1.50 11.65 -12.43
N THR A 146 0.23 11.36 -12.17
CA THR A 146 -0.83 12.36 -12.05
C THR A 146 -1.04 12.81 -10.61
N VAL A 147 -1.10 11.88 -9.65
CA VAL A 147 -1.41 12.17 -8.24
C VAL A 147 -0.16 12.49 -7.43
N GLY A 148 0.98 11.91 -7.79
CA GLY A 148 2.25 12.08 -7.09
C GLY A 148 2.54 10.92 -6.13
N ASP A 149 3.83 10.69 -5.90
CA ASP A 149 4.28 9.60 -5.03
C ASP A 149 3.88 9.84 -3.56
N ASP A 150 3.98 11.08 -3.09
CA ASP A 150 3.61 11.46 -1.72
C ASP A 150 2.16 11.11 -1.40
N GLU A 151 1.25 11.33 -2.35
CA GLU A 151 -0.17 10.98 -2.20
C GLU A 151 -0.37 9.46 -2.27
N CYS A 152 0.26 8.77 -3.22
CA CYS A 152 0.16 7.31 -3.33
C CYS A 152 0.65 6.59 -2.06
N GLU A 153 1.68 7.12 -1.39
CA GLU A 153 2.19 6.58 -0.13
C GLU A 153 1.15 6.64 1.00
N LEU A 154 0.25 7.62 1.03
CA LEU A 154 -0.82 7.70 2.04
C LEU A 154 -1.80 6.53 1.92
N TYR A 155 -1.83 5.87 0.76
CA TYR A 155 -2.71 4.76 0.44
C TYR A 155 -1.98 3.41 0.44
N SER A 156 -0.76 3.29 0.99
CA SER A 156 0.05 2.06 0.86
C SER A 156 -0.67 0.79 1.30
N LEU A 157 -1.51 0.85 2.35
CA LEU A 157 -2.30 -0.31 2.80
C LEU A 157 -3.35 -0.78 1.79
N CYS A 158 -3.71 0.04 0.81
CA CYS A 158 -4.59 -0.34 -0.28
C CYS A 158 -3.96 -1.34 -1.24
N GLU A 159 -2.62 -1.44 -1.27
CA GLU A 159 -1.90 -2.37 -2.13
C GLU A 159 -2.30 -3.82 -1.88
N GLN A 160 -2.71 -4.17 -0.65
CA GLN A 160 -3.22 -5.50 -0.33
C GLN A 160 -4.46 -5.91 -1.15
N LEU A 161 -5.21 -4.94 -1.69
CA LEU A 161 -6.37 -5.17 -2.57
C LEU A 161 -5.95 -5.44 -4.01
N VAL A 162 -4.66 -5.53 -4.28
CA VAL A 162 -4.08 -5.79 -5.59
C VAL A 162 -3.19 -7.02 -5.45
N THR A 163 -3.33 -8.00 -6.35
CA THR A 163 -2.39 -9.12 -6.43
C THR A 163 -1.09 -8.68 -7.11
N ASP A 164 -0.04 -9.51 -7.02
CA ASP A 164 1.21 -9.28 -7.76
C ASP A 164 1.01 -9.12 -9.28
N ASP A 165 -0.02 -9.76 -9.82
CA ASP A 165 -0.44 -9.65 -11.23
C ASP A 165 -1.25 -8.37 -11.53
N GLY A 166 -1.42 -7.46 -10.56
CA GLY A 166 -2.19 -6.23 -10.73
C GLY A 166 -3.71 -6.44 -10.76
N VAL A 167 -4.19 -7.59 -10.27
CA VAL A 167 -5.62 -7.93 -10.26
C VAL A 167 -6.25 -7.45 -8.96
N GLU A 168 -7.39 -6.78 -9.08
CA GLU A 168 -8.16 -6.31 -7.92
C GLU A 168 -8.77 -7.49 -7.15
N VAL A 169 -8.45 -7.57 -5.87
CA VAL A 169 -8.99 -8.55 -4.95
C VAL A 169 -10.34 -8.08 -4.41
N ASN A 170 -11.42 -8.81 -4.68
CA ASN A 170 -12.78 -8.32 -4.38
C ASN A 170 -13.43 -8.96 -3.15
N ASN A 171 -12.80 -9.98 -2.57
CA ASN A 171 -13.39 -10.72 -1.46
C ASN A 171 -12.34 -11.20 -0.45
N ALA A 172 -12.85 -11.58 0.73
CA ALA A 172 -12.03 -12.04 1.83
C ALA A 172 -11.36 -13.41 1.59
N VAL A 173 -11.77 -14.18 0.59
CA VAL A 173 -11.12 -15.46 0.28
C VAL A 173 -9.83 -15.20 -0.49
N GLU A 174 -9.91 -14.40 -1.54
CA GLU A 174 -8.76 -13.98 -2.36
C GLU A 174 -7.72 -13.22 -1.51
N LEU A 175 -8.16 -12.38 -0.57
CA LEU A 175 -7.25 -11.66 0.35
C LEU A 175 -6.50 -12.58 1.32
N LYS A 176 -7.07 -13.74 1.68
CA LYS A 176 -6.40 -14.71 2.56
C LYS A 176 -5.30 -15.49 1.84
N GLU A 177 -5.39 -15.55 0.51
CA GLU A 177 -4.40 -16.18 -0.36
C GLU A 177 -3.31 -15.18 -0.79
N ASN A 178 -3.54 -13.87 -0.62
CA ASN A 178 -2.55 -12.84 -0.84
C ASN A 178 -1.61 -12.78 0.38
N GLU A 179 -0.32 -13.09 0.17
CA GLU A 179 0.67 -13.08 1.24
C GLU A 179 0.93 -11.63 1.69
N PHE A 180 0.77 -11.37 2.99
CA PHE A 180 0.81 -10.01 3.54
C PHE A 180 2.26 -9.53 3.68
N ASP A 181 2.71 -8.62 2.81
CA ASP A 181 4.06 -8.05 2.89
C ASP A 181 4.17 -7.04 4.05
N VAL A 182 5.13 -7.28 4.94
CA VAL A 182 5.49 -6.40 6.05
C VAL A 182 5.96 -5.02 5.58
N GLY A 183 6.49 -4.90 4.35
CA GLY A 183 6.86 -3.63 3.73
C GLY A 183 5.72 -2.61 3.67
N HIS A 184 4.47 -3.07 3.62
CA HIS A 184 3.29 -2.23 3.37
C HIS A 184 2.77 -1.57 4.64
N ILE A 185 2.93 -2.23 5.79
CA ILE A 185 2.63 -1.66 7.12
C ILE A 185 3.84 -0.88 7.64
N CYS A 186 5.04 -1.43 7.45
CA CYS A 186 6.28 -0.88 8.00
C CYS A 186 6.95 0.11 7.04
N THR A 187 6.22 1.14 6.62
CA THR A 187 6.70 2.14 5.65
C THR A 187 7.72 3.12 6.25
N SER A 188 8.37 3.93 5.41
CA SER A 188 9.33 4.96 5.85
C SER A 188 8.73 6.09 6.70
N LYS A 189 7.40 6.20 6.77
CA LYS A 189 6.69 7.21 7.58
C LYS A 189 6.34 6.73 8.99
N VAL A 190 6.57 5.45 9.30
CA VAL A 190 6.39 4.89 10.64
C VAL A 190 7.25 5.66 11.65
N ASN A 191 6.61 6.31 12.61
CA ASN A 191 7.24 7.06 13.68
C ASN A 191 6.75 6.55 15.05
N GLU A 192 7.55 6.70 16.11
CA GLU A 192 7.25 6.16 17.44
C GLU A 192 5.93 6.66 18.07
N ASP A 193 5.33 7.73 17.52
CA ASP A 193 4.12 8.36 18.03
C ASP A 193 2.84 7.99 17.22
N THR A 194 2.96 7.09 16.23
CA THR A 194 1.83 6.68 15.38
C THR A 194 1.28 5.31 15.75
N ASP A 195 -0.03 5.13 15.61
CA ASP A 195 -0.68 3.81 15.71
C ASP A 195 -0.09 2.80 14.69
N LEU A 196 0.47 3.30 13.58
CA LEU A 196 1.22 2.50 12.60
C LEU A 196 2.49 1.86 13.20
N TYR A 197 3.16 2.52 14.14
CA TYR A 197 4.36 1.97 14.78
C TYR A 197 4.02 0.76 15.65
N ASP A 198 2.95 0.84 16.43
CA ASP A 198 2.51 -0.29 17.25
C ASP A 198 1.98 -1.44 16.39
N ALA A 199 1.28 -1.14 15.29
CA ALA A 199 0.81 -2.14 14.33
C ALA A 199 1.97 -2.83 13.60
N CYS A 200 2.92 -2.07 13.06
CA CYS A 200 4.13 -2.61 12.44
C CYS A 200 4.91 -3.46 13.44
N LYS A 201 5.15 -2.95 14.64
CA LYS A 201 5.90 -3.65 15.69
C LYS A 201 5.19 -4.95 16.11
N GLY A 202 3.87 -4.91 16.23
CA GLY A 202 3.04 -6.09 16.51
C GLY A 202 3.21 -7.16 15.44
N LEU A 203 3.03 -6.80 14.16
CA LEU A 203 3.17 -7.72 13.03
C LEU A 203 4.56 -8.38 12.98
N CYS A 204 5.61 -7.58 13.20
CA CYS A 204 6.99 -8.04 13.21
C CYS A 204 7.26 -9.05 14.33
N ILE A 205 6.79 -8.76 15.54
CA ILE A 205 6.97 -9.66 16.69
C ILE A 205 6.13 -10.94 16.50
N GLU A 206 4.87 -10.81 16.09
CA GLU A 206 3.96 -11.95 15.96
C GLU A 206 4.45 -12.97 14.92
N ASN A 207 4.99 -12.51 13.79
CA ASN A 207 5.39 -13.39 12.70
C ASN A 207 6.86 -13.80 12.72
N ARG A 208 7.74 -12.99 13.34
CA ARG A 208 9.20 -13.13 13.22
C ARG A 208 9.98 -12.75 14.50
N ALA A 209 9.40 -12.86 15.70
CA ALA A 209 10.07 -12.53 16.97
C ALA A 209 11.53 -13.04 17.08
N CYS A 210 11.79 -14.30 16.67
CA CYS A 210 13.13 -14.89 16.78
C CYS A 210 14.19 -14.20 15.90
N CYS A 211 13.79 -13.49 14.85
CA CYS A 211 14.73 -12.73 14.00
C CYS A 211 15.31 -11.53 14.76
N PHE A 212 14.58 -11.02 15.76
CA PHE A 212 14.91 -9.83 16.55
C PHE A 212 15.42 -10.15 17.97
N ASP A 213 15.39 -11.43 18.36
CA ASP A 213 15.98 -11.89 19.62
C ASP A 213 17.49 -11.69 19.62
N LYS A 214 18.10 -11.71 20.81
CA LYS A 214 19.55 -11.48 20.99
C LYS A 214 20.39 -12.38 20.07
N PRO A 215 21.61 -11.97 19.66
CA PRO A 215 22.42 -12.71 18.70
C PRO A 215 22.68 -14.17 19.04
N SER A 216 22.73 -14.50 20.33
CA SER A 216 22.95 -15.88 20.79
C SER A 216 21.72 -16.80 20.69
N TYR A 217 20.54 -16.24 20.47
CA TYR A 217 19.26 -16.96 20.41
C TYR A 217 18.43 -16.60 19.17
N SER A 218 18.98 -15.77 18.30
CA SER A 218 18.31 -15.35 17.08
C SER A 218 18.28 -16.48 16.07
N CYS A 219 17.16 -16.62 15.36
CA CYS A 219 17.06 -17.50 14.20
C CYS A 219 17.68 -16.90 12.93
N TYR A 220 18.14 -15.64 12.98
CA TYR A 220 18.61 -14.90 11.79
C TYR A 220 19.80 -15.55 11.07
N GLU A 221 20.75 -16.15 11.79
CA GLU A 221 21.88 -16.83 11.14
C GLU A 221 21.49 -18.16 10.47
N MET A 222 20.43 -18.80 10.97
CA MET A 222 19.93 -20.08 10.45
C MET A 222 18.95 -19.86 9.28
N GLU A 223 18.11 -18.83 9.39
CA GLU A 223 16.99 -18.54 8.48
C GLU A 223 17.09 -17.11 7.92
N LYS A 224 18.24 -16.80 7.32
CA LYS A 224 18.58 -15.42 6.91
C LYS A 224 17.61 -14.84 5.87
N GLU A 225 17.32 -15.57 4.81
CA GLU A 225 16.44 -15.09 3.73
C GLU A 225 15.02 -14.84 4.26
N TRP A 226 14.52 -15.76 5.09
CA TRP A 226 13.22 -15.68 5.76
C TRP A 226 13.10 -14.51 6.76
N CYS A 227 14.19 -14.17 7.45
CA CYS A 227 14.22 -12.97 8.29
C CYS A 227 14.42 -11.68 7.48
N ASP A 228 15.11 -11.75 6.35
CA ASP A 228 15.38 -10.59 5.49
C ASP A 228 14.12 -10.05 4.80
N GLU A 229 13.10 -10.88 4.58
CA GLU A 229 11.75 -10.47 4.18
C GLU A 229 11.15 -9.42 5.13
N TYR A 230 11.51 -9.47 6.42
CA TYR A 230 10.99 -8.58 7.45
C TYR A 230 11.90 -7.37 7.75
N LYS A 231 12.85 -7.03 6.86
CA LYS A 231 13.76 -5.89 7.05
C LYS A 231 13.05 -4.56 7.30
N ALA A 232 11.84 -4.37 6.78
CA ALA A 232 11.03 -3.20 7.03
C ALA A 232 10.75 -2.97 8.54
N CYS A 233 10.79 -4.03 9.35
CA CYS A 233 10.66 -3.97 10.80
C CYS A 233 11.75 -3.16 11.52
N GLU A 234 12.91 -2.92 10.90
CA GLU A 234 13.96 -2.04 11.46
C GLU A 234 13.49 -0.60 11.69
N LYS A 235 12.36 -0.21 11.07
CA LYS A 235 11.71 1.08 11.31
C LYS A 235 11.06 1.16 12.68
N THR A 236 10.71 0.02 13.25
CA THR A 236 10.39 -0.08 14.67
C THR A 236 11.69 -0.37 15.41
N ASN A 237 11.84 0.03 16.68
CA ASN A 237 13.10 -0.16 17.44
C ASN A 237 13.56 -1.64 17.65
N LEU A 238 13.02 -2.59 16.88
CA LEU A 238 13.48 -3.96 16.73
C LEU A 238 14.82 -3.98 15.97
N LYS A 239 15.76 -4.79 16.45
CA LYS A 239 17.09 -4.93 15.83
C LYS A 239 17.30 -6.37 15.39
N PHE A 240 17.63 -6.55 14.12
CA PHE A 240 18.12 -7.83 13.62
C PHE A 240 19.49 -8.14 14.23
N SER A 241 19.63 -9.38 14.67
CA SER A 241 20.83 -9.78 15.39
C SER A 241 22.03 -10.14 14.51
N GLY A 242 21.85 -10.23 13.19
CA GLY A 242 22.93 -10.56 12.24
C GLY A 242 23.66 -9.37 11.60
N GLY A 243 23.36 -8.14 12.01
CA GLY A 243 23.94 -6.93 11.40
C GLY A 243 25.24 -6.47 12.06
N LEU A 244 26.39 -7.01 11.61
CA LEU A 244 27.66 -6.28 11.68
C LEU A 244 27.49 -4.96 10.92
N ALA A 245 27.45 -3.87 11.67
CA ALA A 245 27.51 -2.51 11.15
C ALA A 245 28.77 -2.32 10.30
N GLY A 246 28.60 -2.28 8.98
CA GLY A 246 29.60 -1.69 8.09
C GLY A 246 29.58 -0.17 8.24
N GLY A 247 30.51 0.38 9.03
CA GLY A 247 30.63 1.84 9.18
C GLY A 247 31.47 2.33 10.36
N GLY A 248 32.73 1.90 10.42
CA GLY A 248 33.86 2.44 11.21
C GLY A 248 33.65 3.43 12.36
N SER A 249 34.16 3.06 13.55
CA SER A 249 35.40 3.65 14.08
C SER A 249 35.93 2.84 15.27
N ILE A 250 37.21 2.51 15.16
CA ILE A 250 38.03 1.85 16.17
C ILE A 250 38.14 2.76 17.39
N SER A 251 37.85 2.23 18.57
CA SER A 251 38.43 2.72 19.82
C SER A 251 38.67 1.55 20.75
N ASN A 252 39.94 1.20 20.79
CA ASN A 252 40.58 0.21 21.64
C ASN A 252 40.39 0.60 23.11
N SER A 253 39.87 -0.29 23.96
CA SER A 253 40.04 -0.19 25.42
C SER A 253 39.92 -1.57 26.07
N ASN A 254 41.08 -2.07 26.47
CA ASN A 254 41.27 -3.15 27.43
C ASN A 254 40.45 -2.94 28.72
N GLY A 255 39.94 -4.04 29.27
CA GLY A 255 39.43 -4.08 30.64
C GLY A 255 38.73 -5.40 30.94
N GLY A 256 39.50 -6.44 31.25
CA GLY A 256 38.95 -7.71 31.72
C GLY A 256 38.39 -7.60 33.14
N THR A 257 37.43 -8.46 33.47
CA THR A 257 37.42 -9.23 34.72
C THR A 257 36.40 -10.36 34.64
N SER A 258 36.81 -11.48 35.23
CA SER A 258 36.22 -12.81 35.32
C SER A 258 34.96 -12.91 36.19
N GLY A 259 34.09 -13.86 35.84
CA GLY A 259 33.06 -14.39 36.73
C GLY A 259 32.48 -15.70 36.19
N GLU A 260 33.01 -16.84 36.65
CA GLU A 260 32.44 -18.18 36.46
C GLU A 260 31.09 -18.31 37.17
N SER A 261 30.14 -19.05 36.58
CA SER A 261 29.20 -19.89 37.32
C SER A 261 28.59 -20.97 36.43
N ASN A 262 28.67 -22.20 36.93
CA ASN A 262 28.23 -23.47 36.36
C ASN A 262 26.74 -23.52 36.02
N THR A 263 26.39 -24.07 34.86
CA THR A 263 25.13 -24.80 34.66
C THR A 263 25.33 -26.04 33.79
N SER A 264 24.59 -27.07 34.18
CA SER A 264 24.70 -28.47 33.78
C SER A 264 24.61 -28.68 32.27
N SER A 265 25.57 -29.41 31.70
CA SER A 265 25.61 -29.77 30.30
C SER A 265 24.60 -30.88 30.00
N THR A 266 23.40 -30.50 29.56
CA THR A 266 22.48 -31.40 28.86
C THR A 266 23.06 -31.64 27.47
N THR A 267 23.14 -32.90 27.05
CA THR A 267 23.76 -33.26 25.77
C THR A 267 22.87 -32.82 24.60
N PRO A 268 23.44 -32.50 23.43
CA PRO A 268 22.67 -32.11 22.24
C PRO A 268 21.56 -33.12 21.88
N ALA A 269 21.79 -34.42 22.11
CA ALA A 269 20.79 -35.47 21.88
C ALA A 269 19.59 -35.41 22.84
N GLU A 270 19.79 -34.94 24.07
CA GLU A 270 18.70 -34.74 25.05
C GLU A 270 17.88 -33.49 24.73
N ILE A 271 18.51 -32.45 24.15
CA ILE A 271 17.83 -31.25 23.66
C ILE A 271 17.01 -31.59 22.41
N GLU A 272 17.59 -32.31 21.46
CA GLU A 272 16.93 -32.73 20.22
C GLU A 272 15.72 -33.64 20.50
N LYS A 273 15.85 -34.56 21.47
CA LYS A 273 14.73 -35.39 21.94
C LYS A 273 13.63 -34.57 22.62
N ALA A 274 13.98 -33.56 23.43
CA ALA A 274 13.01 -32.70 24.10
C ALA A 274 12.25 -31.79 23.13
N VAL A 275 12.91 -31.32 22.06
CA VAL A 275 12.29 -30.55 20.98
C VAL A 275 11.38 -31.45 20.12
N PHE A 276 11.81 -32.67 19.81
CA PHE A 276 11.00 -33.63 19.05
C PHE A 276 9.76 -34.08 19.84
N ASP A 277 9.89 -34.38 21.13
CA ASP A 277 8.77 -34.76 22.01
C ASP A 277 7.78 -33.59 22.24
N ALA A 278 8.24 -32.33 22.15
CA ALA A 278 7.40 -31.13 22.32
C ALA A 278 6.66 -30.72 21.04
N CYS A 279 7.21 -31.03 19.86
CA CYS A 279 6.64 -30.65 18.57
C CYS A 279 5.83 -31.78 17.89
N TYR A 280 5.93 -33.03 18.36
CA TYR A 280 5.34 -34.20 17.69
C TYR A 280 4.41 -35.05 18.57
N PHE A 281 3.50 -34.40 19.30
CA PHE A 281 2.31 -35.05 19.86
C PHE A 281 1.05 -34.22 19.57
N ASP A 282 0.47 -34.47 18.39
CA ASP A 282 -0.98 -34.69 18.28
C ASP A 282 -1.24 -35.39 16.94
N ASN A 283 -1.05 -36.72 16.94
CA ASN A 283 -1.65 -37.69 16.04
C ASN A 283 -1.40 -39.09 16.63
N ASP A 284 -2.20 -39.56 17.60
CA ASP A 284 -3.39 -40.38 17.28
C ASP A 284 -4.08 -41.04 18.52
N GLU A 285 -5.41 -41.02 18.46
CA GLU A 285 -6.42 -41.99 18.92
C GLU A 285 -6.70 -42.42 20.39
N SER A 286 -7.94 -42.12 20.78
CA SER A 286 -8.97 -43.00 21.42
C SER A 286 -9.30 -42.87 22.92
N ARG A 287 -10.35 -42.09 23.22
CA ARG A 287 -11.39 -42.46 24.20
C ARG A 287 -12.70 -41.69 24.02
#